data_AF-A0AA51DTJ7-F1
#
_entry.id   AF-A0AA51DTJ7-F1
#
_cell.length_a   1.000
_cell.length_b   1.000
_cell.length_c   1.000
_cell.angle_alpha   90.00
_cell.angle_beta   90.00
_cell.angle_gamma   90.00
#
_symmetry.space_group_name_H-M   'P 1'
#
loop_
_entity.id
_entity.type
_entity.pdbx_description
1 polymer ?
#
loop_
_entity_poly.entity_id
_entity_poly.type
_entity_poly.pdbx_seq_one_letter_code
_entity_poly.pdbx_strand_id
1 'polypeptide(L)'
;MIGSEDLVKSDLSFNEKIKKMQSFSVNASRNFHDNFKQIEFIKDPVIQKFLEEYGKNKTLPLYLKLIEQGRKENLLDKDISTDSIILFMEIINTALQSNISPKVRSDLGKLFFYGLFGRSDN
;
A
#
# COMPACT_ATOMS: atom_id res chain seq x y z
N MET A 1 -12.14 -9.44 -10.88
CA MET A 1 -11.01 -8.98 -10.05
C MET A 1 -11.61 -8.16 -8.92
N ILE A 2 -11.37 -8.53 -7.65
CA ILE A 2 -11.90 -7.80 -6.49
C ILE A 2 -11.10 -6.49 -6.38
N GLY A 3 -11.78 -5.34 -6.29
CA GLY A 3 -11.11 -4.04 -6.11
C GLY A 3 -10.47 -3.90 -4.73
N SER A 4 -9.49 -3.01 -4.57
CA SER A 4 -8.81 -2.79 -3.28
C SER A 4 -9.79 -2.43 -2.15
N GLU A 5 -10.85 -1.72 -2.46
CA GLU A 5 -11.92 -1.37 -1.52
C GLU A 5 -12.73 -2.60 -1.07
N ASP A 6 -13.14 -3.45 -2.01
CA ASP A 6 -13.89 -4.67 -1.73
C ASP A 6 -13.04 -5.67 -0.93
N LEU A 7 -11.74 -5.74 -1.22
CA LEU A 7 -10.81 -6.58 -0.46
C LEU A 7 -10.75 -6.16 1.01
N VAL A 8 -10.65 -4.85 1.28
CA VAL A 8 -10.61 -4.32 2.64
C VAL A 8 -11.92 -4.56 3.38
N LYS A 9 -13.06 -4.45 2.70
CA LYS A 9 -14.40 -4.64 3.28
C LYS A 9 -14.82 -6.11 3.41
N SER A 10 -14.10 -7.03 2.78
CA SER A 10 -14.40 -8.47 2.86
C SER A 10 -14.18 -9.05 4.26
N ASP A 11 -14.78 -10.21 4.52
CA ASP A 11 -14.68 -10.96 5.78
C ASP A 11 -13.36 -11.74 5.93
N LEU A 12 -12.41 -11.55 5.01
CA LEU A 12 -11.10 -12.19 5.08
C LEU A 12 -10.31 -11.72 6.32
N SER A 13 -9.49 -12.61 6.86
CA SER A 13 -8.52 -12.26 7.90
C SER A 13 -7.51 -11.22 7.41
N PHE A 14 -6.87 -10.50 8.34
CA PHE A 14 -5.85 -9.53 8.00
C PHE A 14 -4.73 -10.17 7.16
N ASN A 15 -4.22 -11.34 7.57
CA ASN A 15 -3.18 -12.05 6.84
C ASN A 15 -3.59 -12.42 5.40
N GLU A 16 -4.85 -12.82 5.18
CA GLU A 16 -5.36 -13.11 3.82
C GLU A 16 -5.46 -11.85 2.96
N LYS A 17 -5.91 -10.74 3.54
CA LYS A 17 -5.94 -9.42 2.86
C LYS A 17 -4.55 -9.00 2.45
N ILE A 18 -3.58 -9.07 3.37
CA ILE A 18 -2.18 -8.72 3.10
C ILE A 18 -1.57 -9.62 2.01
N LYS A 19 -1.80 -10.95 2.05
CA LYS A 19 -1.33 -11.88 1.01
C LYS A 19 -1.91 -11.55 -0.38
N LYS A 20 -3.19 -11.19 -0.46
CA LYS A 20 -3.83 -10.77 -1.71
C LYS A 20 -3.28 -9.43 -2.20
N MET A 21 -3.14 -8.44 -1.32
CA MET A 21 -2.54 -7.13 -1.64
C MET A 21 -1.11 -7.27 -2.16
N GLN A 22 -0.30 -8.12 -1.52
CA GLN A 22 1.04 -8.42 -1.97
C GLN A 22 1.04 -9.01 -3.39
N SER A 23 0.18 -10.01 -3.62
CA SER A 23 0.06 -10.66 -4.93
C SER A 23 -0.33 -9.64 -6.01
N PHE A 24 -1.24 -8.72 -5.71
CA PHE A 24 -1.59 -7.60 -6.59
C PHE A 24 -0.42 -6.66 -6.82
N SER A 25 0.34 -6.30 -5.78
CA SER A 25 1.53 -5.45 -5.90
C SER A 25 2.61 -6.08 -6.78
N VAL A 26 2.85 -7.38 -6.65
CA VAL A 26 3.82 -8.12 -7.48
C VAL A 26 3.37 -8.14 -8.94
N ASN A 27 2.09 -8.44 -9.20
CA ASN A 27 1.53 -8.44 -10.54
C ASN A 27 1.54 -7.04 -11.16
N ALA A 28 1.19 -6.01 -10.40
CA ALA A 28 1.27 -4.62 -10.85
C ALA A 28 2.71 -4.24 -11.18
N SER A 29 3.70 -4.59 -10.35
CA SER A 29 5.11 -4.28 -10.61
C SER A 29 5.67 -5.00 -11.84
N ARG A 30 5.21 -6.22 -12.14
CA ARG A 30 5.63 -6.95 -13.37
C ARG A 30 5.05 -6.33 -14.64
N ASN A 31 3.86 -5.77 -14.55
CA ASN A 31 3.15 -5.16 -15.68
C ASN A 31 3.31 -3.62 -15.71
N PHE A 32 4.07 -3.05 -14.77
CA PHE A 32 4.31 -1.62 -14.67
C PHE A 32 5.17 -1.20 -15.85
N HIS A 33 4.55 -0.60 -16.85
CA HIS A 33 5.27 0.04 -17.94
C HIS A 33 5.77 1.40 -17.46
N ASP A 34 7.07 1.68 -17.65
CA ASP A 34 7.71 2.95 -17.25
C ASP A 34 7.04 4.21 -17.83
N ASN A 35 6.20 4.04 -18.85
CA ASN A 35 5.42 5.09 -19.50
C ASN A 35 4.31 5.70 -18.62
N PHE A 36 3.88 5.03 -17.54
CA PHE A 36 2.82 5.58 -16.65
C PHE A 36 3.22 6.88 -15.94
N LYS A 37 4.52 7.12 -15.73
CA LYS A 37 5.02 8.36 -15.12
C LYS A 37 5.19 9.51 -16.11
N GLN A 38 5.16 9.22 -17.41
CA GLN A 38 5.26 10.21 -18.48
C GLN A 38 3.90 10.78 -18.85
N ILE A 39 2.83 10.38 -18.17
CA ILE A 39 1.49 10.88 -18.41
C ILE A 39 1.40 12.29 -17.80
N GLU A 40 1.71 13.31 -18.60
CA GLU A 40 1.61 14.73 -18.22
C GLU A 40 0.25 15.10 -17.62
N PHE A 41 -0.82 14.42 -18.05
CA PHE A 41 -2.17 14.58 -17.51
C PHE A 41 -2.28 14.40 -15.98
N ILE A 42 -1.43 13.57 -15.36
CA ILE A 42 -1.43 13.40 -13.89
C ILE A 42 -0.92 14.67 -13.18
N LYS A 43 -0.13 15.51 -13.84
CA LYS A 43 0.38 16.76 -13.27
C LYS A 43 -0.63 17.92 -13.34
N ASP A 44 -1.76 17.71 -14.00
CA ASP A 44 -2.82 18.72 -14.07
C ASP A 44 -3.35 19.05 -12.66
N PRO A 45 -3.50 20.33 -12.27
CA PRO A 45 -3.94 20.72 -10.93
C PRO A 45 -5.33 20.19 -10.54
N VAL A 46 -6.24 20.03 -11.49
CA VAL A 46 -7.58 19.48 -11.23
C VAL A 46 -7.46 18.00 -10.90
N ILE A 47 -6.61 17.28 -11.64
CA ILE A 47 -6.33 15.87 -11.39
C ILE A 47 -5.61 15.67 -10.06
N GLN A 48 -4.64 16.51 -9.73
CA GLN A 48 -3.96 16.50 -8.43
C GLN A 48 -4.96 16.69 -7.28
N LYS A 49 -5.81 17.71 -7.37
CA LYS A 49 -6.84 17.96 -6.35
C LYS A 49 -7.81 16.79 -6.22
N PHE A 50 -8.24 16.18 -7.33
CA PHE A 50 -9.07 14.98 -7.31
C PHE A 50 -8.37 13.81 -6.61
N LEU A 51 -7.09 13.58 -6.89
CA LEU A 51 -6.31 12.52 -6.27
C LEU A 51 -6.12 12.74 -4.76
N GLU A 52 -5.89 13.99 -4.34
CA GLU A 52 -5.82 14.37 -2.93
C GLU A 52 -7.16 14.12 -2.20
N GLU A 53 -8.27 14.60 -2.76
CA GLU A 53 -9.61 14.40 -2.20
C GLU A 53 -9.98 12.92 -2.16
N TYR A 54 -9.64 12.16 -3.20
CA TYR A 54 -9.84 10.71 -3.23
C TYR A 54 -9.00 10.02 -2.15
N GLY A 55 -7.74 10.40 -2.00
CA GLY A 55 -6.85 9.91 -0.95
C GLY A 55 -7.45 10.10 0.44
N LYS A 56 -7.92 11.31 0.73
CA LYS A 56 -8.52 11.67 2.03
C LYS A 56 -9.85 10.97 2.28
N ASN A 57 -10.74 10.92 1.28
CA ASN A 57 -12.13 10.49 1.48
C ASN A 57 -12.37 9.00 1.21
N LYS A 58 -11.46 8.33 0.50
CA LYS A 58 -11.59 6.91 0.13
C LYS A 58 -10.43 6.08 0.66
N THR A 59 -9.19 6.45 0.34
CA THR A 59 -8.02 5.62 0.66
C THR A 59 -7.71 5.60 2.16
N LEU A 60 -7.68 6.76 2.83
CA LEU A 60 -7.39 6.84 4.26
C LEU A 60 -8.38 6.04 5.13
N PRO A 61 -9.72 6.13 4.93
CA PRO A 61 -10.66 5.26 5.65
C PRO A 61 -10.40 3.76 5.49
N LEU A 62 -9.89 3.33 4.33
CA LEU A 62 -9.55 1.92 4.11
C LEU A 62 -8.28 1.51 4.88
N TYR A 63 -7.27 2.38 4.94
CA TYR A 63 -6.09 2.14 5.77
C TYR A 63 -6.45 2.06 7.25
N LEU A 64 -7.27 2.97 7.75
CA LEU A 64 -7.73 2.94 9.14
C LEU A 64 -8.44 1.62 9.47
N LYS A 65 -9.34 1.14 8.60
CA LYS A 65 -10.01 -0.15 8.77
C LYS A 65 -9.03 -1.33 8.81
N LEU A 66 -8.02 -1.34 7.93
CA LEU A 66 -7.00 -2.38 7.93
C LEU A 66 -6.15 -2.36 9.20
N ILE A 67 -5.76 -1.17 9.67
CA ILE A 67 -4.97 -1.00 10.89
C ILE A 67 -5.78 -1.47 12.11
N GLU A 68 -7.04 -1.07 12.21
CA GLU A 68 -7.94 -1.53 13.27
C GLU A 68 -8.10 -3.06 13.27
N GLN A 69 -8.28 -3.66 12.09
CA GLN A 69 -8.38 -5.12 11.96
C GLN A 69 -7.08 -5.79 12.40
N GLY A 70 -5.93 -5.34 11.89
CA GLY A 70 -4.62 -5.91 12.23
C GLY A 70 -4.32 -5.83 13.73
N ARG A 71 -4.74 -4.74 14.40
CA ARG A 71 -4.64 -4.60 15.86
C ARG A 71 -5.57 -5.56 16.60
N LYS A 72 -6.84 -5.68 16.18
CA LYS A 72 -7.81 -6.61 16.77
C LYS A 72 -7.34 -8.06 16.67
N GLU A 73 -6.68 -8.42 15.58
CA GLU A 73 -6.13 -9.76 15.34
C GLU A 73 -4.74 -9.96 15.98
N ASN A 74 -4.18 -8.97 16.69
CA ASN A 74 -2.83 -8.99 17.28
C ASN A 74 -1.70 -9.22 16.26
N LEU A 75 -1.90 -8.78 15.01
CA LEU A 75 -0.93 -8.88 13.90
C LEU A 75 -0.17 -7.58 13.64
N LEU A 76 -0.57 -6.49 14.29
CA LEU A 76 0.16 -5.22 14.35
C LEU A 76 0.57 -4.95 15.77
N ASP A 77 1.80 -4.46 15.92
CA ASP A 77 2.31 -3.97 17.21
C ASP A 77 1.40 -2.84 17.73
N LYS A 78 0.95 -3.00 18.97
CA LYS A 78 0.00 -2.10 19.63
C LYS A 78 0.67 -0.80 20.07
N ASP A 79 1.99 -0.80 20.23
CA ASP A 79 2.78 0.34 20.67
C ASP A 79 3.08 1.30 19.52
N ILE A 80 2.98 0.84 18.27
CA ILE A 80 3.13 1.69 17.09
C ILE A 80 1.83 2.44 16.83
N SER A 81 1.87 3.77 16.87
CA SER A 81 0.70 4.63 16.64
C SER A 81 0.12 4.48 15.22
N THR A 82 -1.20 4.71 15.07
CA THR A 82 -1.87 4.70 13.76
C THR A 82 -1.22 5.72 12.81
N ASP A 83 -0.89 6.91 13.32
CA ASP A 83 -0.28 7.98 12.53
C ASP A 83 1.12 7.58 12.05
N SER A 84 1.91 6.88 12.88
CA SER A 84 3.21 6.35 12.46
C SER A 84 3.09 5.32 11.34
N ILE A 85 2.06 4.46 11.38
CA ILE A 85 1.81 3.48 10.31
C ILE A 85 1.41 4.19 9.01
N ILE A 86 0.54 5.20 9.08
CA ILE A 86 0.10 5.98 7.92
C ILE A 86 1.30 6.72 7.31
N LEU A 87 2.09 7.41 8.12
CA LEU A 87 3.29 8.12 7.65
C LEU A 87 4.29 7.16 6.99
N PHE A 88 4.48 5.96 7.55
CA PHE A 88 5.31 4.94 6.93
C PHE A 88 4.77 4.51 5.55
N MET A 89 3.46 4.30 5.42
CA MET A 89 2.83 4.00 4.13
C MET A 89 3.03 5.15 3.11
N GLU A 90 2.94 6.40 3.53
CA GLU A 90 3.17 7.58 2.69
C GLU A 90 4.62 7.68 2.20
N ILE A 91 5.59 7.43 3.08
CA ILE A 91 7.02 7.39 2.74
C ILE A 91 7.27 6.32 1.67
N ILE A 92 6.74 5.11 1.85
CA ILE A 92 6.89 4.02 0.88
C ILE A 92 6.22 4.39 -0.45
N ASN A 93 5.00 4.94 -0.44
CA ASN A 93 4.32 5.37 -1.66
C ASN A 93 5.12 6.44 -2.41
N THR A 94 5.68 7.43 -1.70
CA THR A 94 6.51 8.49 -2.29
C THR A 94 7.78 7.91 -2.93
N ALA A 95 8.45 6.98 -2.23
CA ALA A 95 9.61 6.27 -2.77
C ALA A 95 9.26 5.49 -4.05
N LEU A 96 8.10 4.83 -4.08
CA LEU A 96 7.60 4.09 -5.26
C LEU A 96 7.26 5.01 -6.45
N GLN A 97 6.92 6.28 -6.22
CA GLN A 97 6.69 7.24 -7.29
C GLN A 97 8.00 7.81 -7.88
N SER A 98 9.10 7.77 -7.11
CA SER A 98 10.42 8.24 -7.54
C SER A 98 11.03 7.39 -8.66
N ASN A 99 11.95 7.94 -9.45
CA ASN A 99 12.62 7.23 -10.55
C ASN A 99 13.61 6.18 -10.01
N ILE A 100 13.09 5.01 -9.65
CA ILE A 100 13.83 3.87 -9.11
C ILE A 100 13.81 2.70 -10.09
N SER A 101 14.86 1.87 -10.07
CA SER A 101 14.92 0.69 -10.92
C SER A 101 13.82 -0.34 -10.55
N PRO A 102 13.40 -1.21 -11.50
CA PRO A 102 12.45 -2.27 -11.20
C PRO A 102 12.87 -3.17 -10.04
N LYS A 103 14.19 -3.41 -9.88
CA LYS A 103 14.74 -4.15 -8.75
C LYS A 103 14.48 -3.43 -7.42
N VAL A 104 14.81 -2.14 -7.31
CA VAL A 104 14.58 -1.36 -6.10
C VAL A 104 13.09 -1.28 -5.76
N ARG A 105 12.22 -1.13 -6.78
CA ARG A 105 10.76 -1.17 -6.61
C ARG A 105 10.28 -2.50 -6.00
N SER A 106 10.77 -3.62 -6.54
CA SER A 106 10.45 -4.96 -6.05
C SER A 106 10.95 -5.16 -4.61
N ASP A 107 12.17 -4.71 -4.31
CA ASP A 107 12.77 -4.82 -2.97
C ASP A 107 12.02 -3.97 -1.94
N LEU A 108 11.59 -2.74 -2.28
CA LEU A 108 10.72 -1.91 -1.42
C LEU A 108 9.39 -2.59 -1.10
N GLY A 109 8.78 -3.27 -2.07
CA GLY A 109 7.58 -4.07 -1.83
C GLY A 109 7.84 -5.20 -0.82
N LYS A 110 8.96 -5.91 -0.94
CA LYS A 110 9.34 -6.94 0.05
C LYS A 110 9.57 -6.35 1.44
N LEU A 111 10.26 -5.21 1.54
CA LEU A 111 10.47 -4.52 2.80
C LEU A 111 9.16 -4.10 3.46
N PHE A 112 8.20 -3.61 2.67
CA PHE A 112 6.88 -3.25 3.18
C PHE A 112 6.11 -4.45 3.76
N PHE A 113 6.14 -5.60 3.10
CA PHE A 113 5.37 -6.78 3.54
C PHE A 113 6.08 -7.67 4.55
N TYR A 114 7.41 -7.70 4.56
CA TYR A 114 8.21 -8.65 5.33
C TYR A 114 9.23 -8.02 6.27
N GLY A 115 9.45 -6.70 6.18
CA GLY A 115 10.56 -6.04 6.87
C GLY A 115 11.93 -6.47 6.36
N LEU A 116 12.99 -6.07 7.08
CA LEU A 116 14.38 -6.37 6.74
C LEU A 116 14.78 -7.82 7.07
N PHE A 117 14.29 -8.34 8.19
CA PHE A 117 14.68 -9.64 8.71
C PHE A 117 13.79 -10.80 8.24
N GLY A 118 12.74 -10.51 7.46
CA GLY A 118 11.68 -11.46 7.18
C GLY A 118 10.93 -11.87 8.46
N ARG A 119 9.81 -12.60 8.32
CA ARG A 119 9.32 -13.34 9.48
C ARG A 119 10.35 -14.43 9.78
N SER A 120 10.90 -14.42 10.99
CA SER A 120 11.46 -15.65 11.56
C SER A 120 10.29 -16.60 11.67
N ASP A 121 10.22 -17.61 10.82
CA ASP A 121 9.36 -18.75 11.07
C ASP A 121 9.86 -19.36 12.40
N ASN A 122 9.14 -19.10 13.48
CA ASN A 122 9.19 -19.87 14.72
C ASN A 122 7.81 -20.49 14.92
#